data_AF-G3ARD8-F1
#
_entry.id   AF-G3ARD8-F1
#
_cell.length_a   1.000
_cell.length_b   1.000
_cell.length_c   1.000
_cell.angle_alpha   90.00
_cell.angle_beta   90.00
_cell.angle_gamma   90.00
#
_symmetry.space_group_name_H-M   'P 1'
#
loop_
_entity.id
_entity.type
_entity.pdbx_description
1 polymer ?
#
loop_
_entity_poly.entity_id
_entity_poly.type
_entity_poly.pdbx_seq_one_letter_code
_entity_poly.pdbx_strand_id
1 'polypeptide(L)'
;MKLLVSVIAYLIAMAHAVKVNTTSSATTSQISKSISVKSRETLSINTNELLVKSLNVNNSGEFLLNLEPPGKMAIESVINNGFILIDTRQVDQIDLPFRKVIMDNYGEKDKLVIYGKDVNVKIDEVDIIDDNSMIFWGDSGNVFLKKGYIRGNTCFHSQLAILDYVKLRGCTALRNSTVYINNTSEDFLNLVFEGSNNGVWINTTNVTQIDLANFGNGNYVAVPDDSYDRFGYIAGEIMLFFKNYYITLNIGYDYNLGDINVTKDSSMVYVRYNKAPPIRGANDPYCSCVLHTKEGIEGVATESIEKETSEVEESAFAETDDSDDTSSTNVSSGVFMPIYALLQSLILLLIYI
;
A
#
# COMPACT_ATOMS: atom_id res chain seq x y z
N MET A 1 -22.66 -32.42 -3.11
CA MET A 1 -21.25 -31.99 -3.14
C MET A 1 -20.83 -31.13 -1.93
N LYS A 2 -21.43 -31.30 -0.73
CA LYS A 2 -21.12 -30.53 0.50
C LYS A 2 -20.17 -31.26 1.48
N LEU A 3 -19.79 -32.50 1.17
CA LEU A 3 -18.97 -33.33 2.05
C LEU A 3 -17.45 -33.20 1.81
N LEU A 4 -17.00 -32.56 0.72
CA LEU A 4 -15.57 -32.36 0.45
C LEU A 4 -14.98 -31.15 1.19
N VAL A 5 -15.77 -30.09 1.41
CA VAL A 5 -15.33 -28.83 2.04
C VAL A 5 -15.00 -29.03 3.53
N SER A 6 -15.74 -29.87 4.24
CA SER A 6 -15.52 -30.12 5.68
C SER A 6 -14.32 -31.03 5.97
N VAL A 7 -13.92 -31.89 5.02
CA VAL A 7 -12.81 -32.83 5.22
C VAL A 7 -11.45 -32.13 5.05
N ILE A 8 -11.37 -31.11 4.19
CA ILE A 8 -10.14 -30.33 3.98
C ILE A 8 -9.83 -29.44 5.19
N ALA A 9 -10.84 -28.76 5.77
CA ALA A 9 -10.67 -27.97 7.00
C ALA A 9 -10.17 -28.85 8.17
N TYR A 10 -10.71 -30.07 8.32
CA TYR A 10 -10.28 -31.02 9.35
C TYR A 10 -8.88 -31.59 9.08
N LEU A 11 -8.51 -31.83 7.82
CA LEU A 11 -7.17 -32.28 7.43
C LEU A 11 -6.11 -31.18 7.65
N ILE A 12 -6.44 -29.90 7.43
CA ILE A 12 -5.56 -28.76 7.71
C ILE A 12 -5.24 -28.69 9.22
N ALA A 13 -6.23 -28.93 10.08
CA ALA A 13 -6.05 -28.97 11.53
C ALA A 13 -5.13 -30.12 12.01
N MET A 14 -5.00 -31.23 11.27
CA MET A 14 -4.20 -32.41 11.69
C MET A 14 -2.91 -32.70 10.89
N ALA A 15 -2.73 -32.17 9.67
CA ALA A 15 -1.51 -32.41 8.87
C ALA A 15 -0.32 -31.56 9.31
N HIS A 16 0.92 -32.07 9.35
CA HIS A 16 2.11 -31.30 9.80
C HIS A 16 2.51 -30.16 8.84
N ALA A 17 1.98 -30.16 7.62
CA ALA A 17 2.04 -29.08 6.64
C ALA A 17 0.84 -29.20 5.71
N VAL A 18 0.28 -28.07 5.25
CA VAL A 18 -0.80 -28.07 4.24
C VAL A 18 -0.16 -27.99 2.86
N LYS A 19 -0.28 -29.08 2.09
CA LYS A 19 0.15 -29.12 0.69
C LYS A 19 -1.09 -29.12 -0.19
N VAL A 20 -1.25 -28.05 -0.97
CA VAL A 20 -2.31 -27.93 -1.96
C VAL A 20 -1.83 -28.59 -3.26
N ASN A 21 -2.75 -29.19 -4.03
CA ASN A 21 -2.45 -29.83 -5.33
C ASN A 21 -3.35 -29.30 -6.48
N THR A 22 -4.26 -28.35 -6.22
CA THR A 22 -5.28 -27.79 -7.13
C THR A 22 -5.80 -26.44 -6.60
N THR A 23 -6.63 -25.70 -7.35
CA THR A 23 -7.43 -24.60 -6.78
C THR A 23 -8.20 -25.09 -5.56
N SER A 24 -7.99 -24.48 -4.41
CA SER A 24 -8.62 -24.89 -3.15
C SER A 24 -9.06 -23.69 -2.33
N SER A 25 -10.21 -23.83 -1.66
CA SER A 25 -10.70 -22.86 -0.69
C SER A 25 -10.84 -23.52 0.67
N ALA A 26 -10.50 -22.78 1.73
CA ALA A 26 -10.68 -23.22 3.11
C ALA A 26 -11.40 -22.14 3.91
N THR A 27 -12.35 -22.55 4.74
CA THR A 27 -12.98 -21.70 5.75
C THR A 27 -12.78 -22.34 7.10
N THR A 28 -12.14 -21.64 8.01
CA THR A 28 -11.77 -22.13 9.34
C THR A 28 -11.64 -20.97 10.30
N SER A 29 -11.77 -21.21 11.60
CA SER A 29 -11.55 -20.19 12.61
C SER A 29 -10.08 -19.98 12.96
N GLN A 30 -9.18 -20.86 12.51
CA GLN A 30 -7.76 -20.72 12.80
C GLN A 30 -6.92 -21.52 11.83
N ILE A 31 -5.77 -20.95 11.46
CA ILE A 31 -4.69 -21.66 10.79
C ILE A 31 -3.38 -21.29 11.48
N SER A 32 -2.67 -22.30 11.99
CA SER A 32 -1.40 -22.11 12.70
C SER A 32 -0.19 -22.79 12.04
N LYS A 33 -0.40 -23.44 10.90
CA LYS A 33 0.60 -24.28 10.24
C LYS A 33 1.18 -23.61 9.02
N SER A 34 2.42 -23.96 8.70
CA SER A 34 3.07 -23.49 7.48
C SER A 34 2.25 -23.83 6.24
N ILE A 35 2.23 -22.88 5.31
CA ILE A 35 1.46 -22.93 4.06
C ILE A 35 2.45 -22.96 2.90
N SER A 36 2.22 -23.86 1.94
CA SER A 36 2.93 -23.85 0.67
C SER A 36 1.94 -23.98 -0.49
N VAL A 37 1.96 -22.99 -1.37
CA VAL A 37 1.20 -22.94 -2.62
C VAL A 37 2.15 -23.28 -3.76
N LYS A 38 1.82 -24.26 -4.60
CA LYS A 38 2.69 -24.62 -5.72
C LYS A 38 2.43 -23.75 -6.94
N SER A 39 3.31 -23.92 -7.92
CA SER A 39 3.18 -23.26 -9.20
C SER A 39 1.83 -23.55 -9.86
N ARG A 40 1.18 -22.51 -10.37
CA ARG A 40 -0.14 -22.55 -11.04
C ARG A 40 -1.29 -23.04 -10.17
N GLU A 41 -1.10 -23.10 -8.86
CA GLU A 41 -2.17 -23.42 -7.90
C GLU A 41 -2.65 -22.14 -7.22
N THR A 42 -3.94 -22.10 -6.88
CA THR A 42 -4.55 -21.01 -6.11
C THR A 42 -5.07 -21.57 -4.78
N LEU A 43 -4.68 -20.94 -3.67
CA LEU A 43 -5.21 -21.22 -2.34
C LEU A 43 -5.95 -19.98 -1.83
N SER A 44 -7.26 -20.11 -1.60
CA SER A 44 -8.08 -19.07 -0.97
C SER A 44 -8.46 -19.48 0.45
N ILE A 45 -8.32 -18.57 1.40
CA ILE A 45 -8.60 -18.82 2.82
C ILE A 45 -9.49 -17.72 3.36
N ASN A 46 -10.61 -18.12 3.96
CA ASN A 46 -11.41 -17.29 4.83
C ASN A 46 -11.15 -17.74 6.27
N THR A 47 -10.64 -16.85 7.12
CA THR A 47 -10.38 -17.14 8.53
C THR A 47 -10.45 -15.88 9.35
N ASN A 48 -10.71 -15.98 10.65
CA ASN A 48 -10.54 -14.88 11.59
C ASN A 48 -9.15 -14.88 12.25
N GLU A 49 -8.41 -15.98 12.20
CA GLU A 49 -7.04 -16.06 12.73
C GLU A 49 -6.07 -16.84 11.80
N LEU A 50 -4.92 -16.24 11.49
CA LEU A 50 -3.81 -16.83 10.73
C LEU A 50 -2.46 -16.60 11.43
N LEU A 51 -1.91 -17.62 12.08
CA LEU A 51 -0.65 -17.56 12.83
C LEU A 51 0.35 -18.58 12.28
N VAL A 52 0.98 -18.28 11.15
CA VAL A 52 1.80 -19.27 10.45
C VAL A 52 3.28 -18.96 10.55
N LYS A 53 4.08 -20.00 10.78
CA LYS A 53 5.54 -19.87 10.81
C LYS A 53 6.11 -19.49 9.43
N SER A 54 5.56 -20.06 8.37
CA SER A 54 6.03 -19.77 7.02
C SER A 54 4.92 -19.84 5.98
N LEU A 55 4.94 -18.89 5.05
CA LEU A 55 4.15 -18.90 3.82
C LEU A 55 5.12 -18.96 2.63
N ASN A 56 4.97 -19.97 1.78
CA ASN A 56 5.73 -20.10 0.54
C ASN A 56 4.78 -20.17 -0.65
N VAL A 57 4.87 -19.21 -1.56
CA VAL A 57 4.12 -19.19 -2.82
C VAL A 57 5.13 -19.33 -3.96
N ASN A 58 5.05 -20.43 -4.71
CA ASN A 58 5.96 -20.68 -5.83
C ASN A 58 5.53 -19.93 -7.10
N ASN A 59 6.39 -19.97 -8.13
CA ASN A 59 6.18 -19.32 -9.43
C ASN A 59 4.78 -19.50 -10.02
N SER A 60 4.09 -18.41 -10.34
CA SER A 60 2.71 -18.41 -10.84
C SER A 60 1.67 -19.03 -9.90
N GLY A 61 2.00 -19.28 -8.63
CA GLY A 61 1.05 -19.67 -7.58
C GLY A 61 0.34 -18.44 -7.01
N GLU A 62 -0.85 -18.65 -6.43
CA GLU A 62 -1.67 -17.58 -5.88
C GLU A 62 -2.15 -17.92 -4.46
N PHE A 63 -1.92 -17.01 -3.50
CA PHE A 63 -2.45 -17.11 -2.14
C PHE A 63 -3.37 -15.92 -1.87
N LEU A 64 -4.64 -16.21 -1.57
CA LEU A 64 -5.68 -15.22 -1.33
C LEU A 64 -6.21 -15.41 0.09
N LEU A 65 -5.91 -14.48 0.99
CA LEU A 65 -6.44 -14.46 2.34
C LEU A 65 -7.54 -13.40 2.43
N ASN A 66 -8.67 -13.79 3.00
CA ASN A 66 -9.72 -12.89 3.47
C ASN A 66 -9.84 -13.08 4.99
N LEU A 67 -9.50 -12.03 5.73
CA LEU A 67 -9.49 -12.04 7.18
C LEU A 67 -10.82 -11.51 7.71
N GLU A 68 -11.53 -12.32 8.49
CA GLU A 68 -12.82 -11.98 9.10
C GLU A 68 -12.65 -11.47 10.54
N PRO A 69 -13.59 -10.65 11.07
CA PRO A 69 -13.57 -10.22 12.46
C PRO A 69 -13.51 -11.39 13.47
N PRO A 70 -12.77 -11.27 14.59
CA PRO A 70 -12.06 -10.06 15.06
C PRO A 70 -10.72 -9.79 14.35
N GLY A 71 -10.25 -10.69 13.49
CA GLY A 71 -9.04 -10.53 12.69
C GLY A 71 -7.74 -10.58 13.50
N LYS A 72 -6.99 -11.66 13.34
CA LYS A 72 -5.61 -11.74 13.87
C LYS A 72 -4.70 -12.44 12.89
N MET A 73 -3.55 -11.83 12.63
CA MET A 73 -2.59 -12.39 11.69
C MET A 73 -1.15 -12.22 12.20
N ALA A 74 -0.32 -13.22 11.96
CA ALA A 74 1.12 -13.14 12.09
C ALA A 74 1.78 -14.14 11.15
N ILE A 75 2.78 -13.69 10.39
CA ILE A 75 3.59 -14.57 9.54
C ILE A 75 5.06 -14.34 9.86
N GLU A 76 5.80 -15.35 10.33
CA GLU A 76 7.22 -15.14 10.60
C GLU A 76 8.02 -14.97 9.31
N SER A 77 7.79 -15.81 8.30
CA SER A 77 8.53 -15.74 7.04
C SER A 77 7.64 -15.91 5.82
N VAL A 78 7.77 -15.02 4.85
CA VAL A 78 7.15 -15.11 3.53
C VAL A 78 8.26 -15.29 2.49
N ILE A 79 8.13 -16.32 1.66
CA ILE A 79 8.85 -16.45 0.40
C ILE A 79 7.79 -16.40 -0.68
N ASN A 80 7.78 -15.33 -1.47
CA ASN A 80 6.76 -15.10 -2.48
C ASN A 80 7.40 -14.95 -3.85
N ASN A 81 7.23 -15.99 -4.65
CA ASN A 81 7.64 -16.04 -6.04
C ASN A 81 6.40 -16.06 -6.96
N GLY A 82 5.24 -15.65 -6.46
CA GLY A 82 4.00 -15.56 -7.22
C GLY A 82 3.13 -14.41 -6.72
N PHE A 83 1.85 -14.67 -6.49
CA PHE A 83 0.90 -13.65 -6.06
C PHE A 83 0.37 -13.92 -4.65
N ILE A 84 0.42 -12.90 -3.80
CA ILE A 84 -0.21 -12.87 -2.47
C ILE A 84 -1.17 -11.69 -2.41
N LEU A 85 -2.43 -11.96 -2.06
CA LEU A 85 -3.39 -10.97 -1.62
C LEU A 85 -3.78 -11.26 -0.16
N ILE A 86 -3.62 -10.26 0.69
CA ILE A 86 -4.13 -10.24 2.06
C ILE A 86 -5.23 -9.18 2.10
N ASP A 87 -6.48 -9.63 2.04
CA ASP A 87 -7.69 -8.81 2.15
C ASP A 87 -8.16 -8.81 3.61
N THR A 88 -8.20 -7.62 4.19
CA THR A 88 -8.56 -7.35 5.58
C THR A 88 -9.70 -6.34 5.68
N ARG A 89 -10.41 -6.04 4.58
CA ARG A 89 -11.47 -5.01 4.54
C ARG A 89 -12.61 -5.23 5.53
N GLN A 90 -12.83 -6.48 5.93
CA GLN A 90 -13.85 -6.83 6.92
C GLN A 90 -13.43 -6.50 8.35
N VAL A 91 -12.14 -6.26 8.59
CA VAL A 91 -11.56 -5.89 9.88
C VAL A 91 -11.29 -4.39 9.87
N ASP A 92 -11.76 -3.66 10.88
CA ASP A 92 -11.63 -2.19 10.89
C ASP A 92 -10.17 -1.75 11.05
N GLN A 93 -9.43 -2.39 11.95
CA GLN A 93 -8.00 -2.16 12.17
C GLN A 93 -7.29 -3.50 12.38
N ILE A 94 -6.14 -3.67 11.72
CA ILE A 94 -5.35 -4.90 11.82
C ILE A 94 -3.85 -4.61 11.90
N ASP A 95 -3.17 -5.32 12.80
CA ASP A 95 -1.72 -5.41 12.83
C ASP A 95 -1.25 -6.63 12.04
N LEU A 96 -0.35 -6.42 11.08
CA LEU A 96 0.20 -7.43 10.19
C LEU A 96 1.73 -7.49 10.37
N PRO A 97 2.21 -8.19 11.42
CA PRO A 97 3.63 -8.40 11.63
C PRO A 97 4.18 -9.49 10.70
N PHE A 98 5.23 -9.12 9.98
CA PHE A 98 6.10 -9.99 9.21
C PHE A 98 7.53 -9.87 9.74
N ARG A 99 8.15 -11.00 10.08
CA ARG A 99 9.58 -10.96 10.44
C ARG A 99 10.46 -10.91 9.20
N LYS A 100 10.12 -11.66 8.15
CA LYS A 100 10.90 -11.67 6.90
C LYS A 100 10.00 -11.83 5.67
N VAL A 101 10.22 -11.01 4.63
CA VAL A 101 9.60 -11.14 3.31
C VAL A 101 10.68 -11.19 2.25
N ILE A 102 10.66 -12.24 1.42
CA ILE A 102 11.58 -12.43 0.29
C ILE A 102 10.76 -12.61 -0.98
N MET A 103 11.11 -11.86 -2.02
CA MET A 103 10.59 -11.99 -3.38
C MET A 103 11.77 -12.04 -4.34
N ASP A 104 12.15 -13.24 -4.80
CA ASP A 104 13.46 -13.51 -5.45
C ASP A 104 13.37 -14.07 -6.88
N ASN A 105 12.17 -14.16 -7.45
CA ASN A 105 11.97 -14.71 -8.79
C ASN A 105 12.00 -13.65 -9.89
N TYR A 106 12.81 -13.88 -10.93
CA TYR A 106 12.91 -13.02 -12.11
C TYR A 106 11.96 -13.57 -13.18
N GLY A 107 10.90 -12.84 -13.56
CA GLY A 107 10.16 -13.14 -14.79
C GLY A 107 8.65 -13.03 -14.74
N GLU A 108 8.03 -12.88 -13.58
CA GLU A 108 6.63 -12.51 -13.43
C GLU A 108 6.55 -11.35 -12.42
N LYS A 109 5.59 -10.43 -12.57
CA LYS A 109 5.41 -9.32 -11.61
C LYS A 109 4.87 -9.92 -10.31
N ASP A 110 5.73 -10.52 -9.50
CA ASP A 110 5.32 -11.04 -8.20
C ASP A 110 4.74 -9.87 -7.41
N LYS A 111 3.59 -10.10 -6.78
CA LYS A 111 2.92 -9.05 -6.02
C LYS A 111 2.55 -9.54 -4.65
N LEU A 112 2.98 -8.80 -3.65
CA LEU A 112 2.37 -8.83 -2.33
C LEU A 112 1.43 -7.63 -2.25
N VAL A 113 0.13 -7.90 -2.19
CA VAL A 113 -0.91 -6.89 -2.02
C VAL A 113 -1.52 -7.06 -0.65
N ILE A 114 -1.46 -6.00 0.16
CA ILE A 114 -2.17 -5.90 1.42
C ILE A 114 -3.27 -4.87 1.24
N TYR A 115 -4.52 -5.29 1.41
CA TYR A 115 -5.70 -4.49 1.16
C TYR A 115 -6.60 -4.45 2.39
N GLY A 116 -6.97 -3.26 2.87
CA GLY A 116 -7.81 -3.12 4.07
C GLY A 116 -8.26 -1.69 4.33
N LYS A 117 -8.82 -1.43 5.51
CA LYS A 117 -9.25 -0.09 5.96
C LYS A 117 -8.11 0.63 6.69
N ASP A 118 -7.82 0.25 7.94
CA ASP A 118 -6.67 0.68 8.73
C ASP A 118 -5.66 -0.48 8.83
N VAL A 119 -4.63 -0.41 8.00
CA VAL A 119 -3.65 -1.49 7.82
C VAL A 119 -2.32 -1.10 8.48
N ASN A 120 -1.98 -1.74 9.59
CA ASN A 120 -0.71 -1.54 10.27
C ASN A 120 0.26 -2.68 9.94
N VAL A 121 1.16 -2.46 8.99
CA VAL A 121 2.12 -3.46 8.54
C VAL A 121 3.47 -3.22 9.17
N LYS A 122 4.10 -4.27 9.69
CA LYS A 122 5.49 -4.22 10.13
C LYS A 122 6.28 -5.34 9.46
N ILE A 123 7.35 -4.99 8.74
CA ILE A 123 8.27 -5.95 8.13
C ILE A 123 9.67 -5.71 8.69
N ASP A 124 10.19 -6.67 9.45
CA ASP A 124 11.52 -6.53 10.07
C ASP A 124 12.65 -6.72 9.05
N GLU A 125 12.51 -7.61 8.07
CA GLU A 125 13.49 -7.84 7.00
C GLU A 125 12.77 -7.99 5.65
N VAL A 126 13.18 -7.19 4.66
CA VAL A 126 12.61 -7.25 3.30
C VAL A 126 13.72 -7.43 2.26
N ASP A 127 13.53 -8.35 1.32
CA ASP A 127 14.41 -8.50 0.15
C ASP A 127 13.57 -8.71 -1.09
N ILE A 128 13.57 -7.72 -1.98
CA ILE A 128 12.76 -7.68 -3.19
C ILE A 128 13.68 -7.33 -4.35
N ILE A 129 13.78 -8.25 -5.30
CA ILE A 129 14.55 -8.04 -6.53
C ILE A 129 13.76 -7.23 -7.56
N ASP A 130 14.39 -6.97 -8.70
CA ASP A 130 13.81 -6.18 -9.79
C ASP A 130 12.48 -6.76 -10.31
N ASP A 131 11.61 -5.92 -10.86
CA ASP A 131 10.26 -6.23 -11.40
C ASP A 131 9.16 -6.66 -10.41
N ASN A 132 9.53 -7.03 -9.18
CA ASN A 132 8.58 -7.40 -8.13
C ASN A 132 7.91 -6.19 -7.48
N SER A 133 6.75 -6.37 -6.85
CA SER A 133 6.00 -5.26 -6.25
C SER A 133 5.36 -5.56 -4.89
N MET A 134 5.43 -4.58 -3.97
CA MET A 134 4.60 -4.56 -2.77
C MET A 134 3.60 -3.40 -2.86
N ILE A 135 2.34 -3.70 -2.57
CA ILE A 135 1.26 -2.72 -2.59
C ILE A 135 0.58 -2.74 -1.23
N PHE A 136 0.64 -1.60 -0.54
CA PHE A 136 -0.07 -1.36 0.70
C PHE A 136 -1.24 -0.43 0.39
N TRP A 137 -2.43 -1.02 0.34
CA TRP A 137 -3.64 -0.33 -0.07
C TRP A 137 -4.64 -0.25 1.07
N GLY A 138 -4.90 0.96 1.57
CA GLY A 138 -5.98 1.17 2.52
C GLY A 138 -6.52 2.58 2.53
N ASP A 139 -7.40 2.84 3.49
CA ASP A 139 -7.97 4.16 3.78
C ASP A 139 -7.09 4.93 4.77
N SER A 140 -6.38 4.19 5.64
CA SER A 140 -5.39 4.69 6.59
C SER A 140 -4.43 3.56 7.01
N GLY A 141 -3.47 3.87 7.86
CA GLY A 141 -2.57 2.88 8.45
C GLY A 141 -1.10 3.29 8.45
N ASN A 142 -0.28 2.42 9.01
CA ASN A 142 1.16 2.61 9.13
C ASN A 142 1.91 1.44 8.51
N VAL A 143 2.94 1.71 7.71
CA VAL A 143 3.82 0.66 7.18
C VAL A 143 5.23 0.89 7.67
N PHE A 144 5.78 -0.03 8.46
CA PHE A 144 7.13 0.04 8.99
C PHE A 144 8.02 -1.03 8.34
N LEU A 145 8.98 -0.65 7.51
CA LEU A 145 9.99 -1.53 6.91
C LEU A 145 11.34 -1.23 7.59
N LYS A 146 11.90 -2.20 8.34
CA LYS A 146 12.99 -1.93 9.30
C LYS A 146 14.42 -2.06 8.75
N LYS A 147 14.63 -2.96 7.79
CA LYS A 147 15.90 -3.13 7.09
C LYS A 147 15.69 -4.02 5.89
N GLY A 148 16.56 -3.87 4.90
CA GLY A 148 16.51 -4.74 3.75
C GLY A 148 16.86 -4.03 2.46
N TYR A 149 16.42 -4.63 1.37
CA TYR A 149 16.76 -4.20 0.04
C TYR A 149 15.53 -4.31 -0.88
N ILE A 150 15.15 -3.19 -1.50
CA ILE A 150 13.99 -3.09 -2.38
C ILE A 150 14.46 -2.55 -3.74
N ARG A 151 14.69 -3.48 -4.67
CA ARG A 151 14.99 -3.21 -6.08
C ARG A 151 13.70 -3.13 -6.93
N GLY A 152 12.63 -3.77 -6.47
CA GLY A 152 11.30 -3.72 -7.08
C GLY A 152 10.47 -2.48 -6.70
N ASN A 153 9.20 -2.46 -7.12
CA ASN A 153 8.29 -1.35 -6.90
C ASN A 153 7.59 -1.43 -5.53
N THR A 154 7.36 -0.27 -4.93
CA THR A 154 6.52 -0.16 -3.72
C THR A 154 5.43 0.86 -3.95
N CYS A 155 4.22 0.55 -3.49
CA CYS A 155 3.09 1.47 -3.53
C CYS A 155 2.50 1.65 -2.14
N PHE A 156 2.29 2.91 -1.76
CA PHE A 156 1.63 3.31 -0.53
C PHE A 156 0.36 4.12 -0.85
N HIS A 157 -0.82 3.58 -0.57
CA HIS A 157 -2.10 4.28 -0.73
C HIS A 157 -2.74 4.61 0.62
N SER A 158 -2.84 5.91 0.92
CA SER A 158 -3.32 6.48 2.18
C SER A 158 -2.60 5.91 3.40
N GLN A 159 -1.27 5.82 3.32
CA GLN A 159 -0.43 5.25 4.38
C GLN A 159 0.57 6.27 4.93
N LEU A 160 0.92 6.10 6.19
CA LEU A 160 2.16 6.62 6.77
C LEU A 160 3.22 5.52 6.71
N ALA A 161 4.21 5.64 5.83
CA ALA A 161 5.28 4.66 5.71
C ALA A 161 6.57 5.14 6.38
N ILE A 162 7.27 4.24 7.07
CA ILE A 162 8.58 4.48 7.67
C ILE A 162 9.52 3.37 7.17
N LEU A 163 10.54 3.78 6.43
CA LEU A 163 11.55 2.94 5.81
C LEU A 163 12.87 3.21 6.54
N ASP A 164 13.21 2.38 7.51
CA ASP A 164 14.44 2.50 8.30
C ASP A 164 15.49 1.53 7.76
N TYR A 165 16.74 1.95 7.56
CA TYR A 165 17.83 1.11 7.04
C TYR A 165 17.48 0.27 5.78
N VAL A 166 16.50 0.71 4.99
CA VAL A 166 16.12 0.07 3.73
C VAL A 166 16.90 0.70 2.58
N LYS A 167 17.50 -0.13 1.76
CA LYS A 167 18.12 0.27 0.50
C LYS A 167 17.06 0.28 -0.60
N LEU A 168 16.79 1.44 -1.19
CA LEU A 168 15.74 1.65 -2.18
C LEU A 168 16.37 1.93 -3.55
N ARG A 169 16.29 0.98 -4.47
CA ARG A 169 16.68 1.20 -5.88
C ARG A 169 15.52 1.17 -6.86
N GLY A 170 14.45 0.48 -6.49
CA GLY A 170 13.24 0.48 -7.28
C GLY A 170 12.45 1.76 -7.16
N CYS A 171 11.24 1.75 -7.71
CA CYS A 171 10.35 2.91 -7.72
C CYS A 171 9.40 2.87 -6.52
N THR A 172 9.25 4.02 -5.84
CA THR A 172 8.28 4.19 -4.75
C THR A 172 7.16 5.12 -5.21
N ALA A 173 5.95 4.58 -5.36
CA ALA A 173 4.75 5.34 -5.66
C ALA A 173 3.96 5.65 -4.38
N LEU A 174 3.44 6.87 -4.30
CA LEU A 174 2.67 7.36 -3.16
C LEU A 174 1.34 7.92 -3.66
N ARG A 175 0.24 7.55 -3.00
CA ARG A 175 -1.07 8.16 -3.22
C ARG A 175 -1.72 8.54 -1.90
N ASN A 176 -1.90 9.85 -1.68
CA ASN A 176 -2.35 10.42 -0.41
C ASN A 176 -1.52 9.92 0.80
N SER A 177 -0.23 9.70 0.61
CA SER A 177 0.65 9.04 1.58
C SER A 177 1.82 9.93 1.98
N THR A 178 2.39 9.64 3.15
CA THR A 178 3.66 10.21 3.58
C THR A 178 4.67 9.10 3.86
N VAL A 179 5.86 9.20 3.29
CA VAL A 179 6.95 8.22 3.49
C VAL A 179 8.12 8.90 4.20
N TYR A 180 8.63 8.28 5.26
CA TYR A 180 9.87 8.64 5.95
C TYR A 180 10.95 7.64 5.55
N ILE A 181 12.04 8.12 4.95
CA ILE A 181 13.20 7.34 4.53
C ILE A 181 14.34 7.68 5.47
N ASN A 182 14.62 6.78 6.40
CA ASN A 182 15.61 6.97 7.45
C ASN A 182 16.82 6.07 7.18
N ASN A 183 18.02 6.62 7.38
CA ASN A 183 19.27 5.84 7.37
C ASN A 183 19.50 4.98 6.12
N THR A 184 18.94 5.35 4.96
CA THR A 184 19.25 4.64 3.72
C THR A 184 20.70 4.91 3.30
N SER A 185 21.35 3.90 2.74
CA SER A 185 22.71 4.01 2.20
C SER A 185 22.73 4.22 0.68
N GLU A 186 21.57 4.30 0.04
CA GLU A 186 21.50 4.60 -1.40
C GLU A 186 21.68 6.11 -1.59
N ASP A 187 22.34 6.47 -2.68
CA ASP A 187 22.60 7.84 -3.11
C ASP A 187 21.52 8.38 -4.06
N PHE A 188 20.67 7.48 -4.57
CA PHE A 188 19.66 7.75 -5.57
C PHE A 188 18.29 7.19 -5.15
N LEU A 189 17.22 7.94 -5.43
CA LEU A 189 15.84 7.53 -5.17
C LEU A 189 14.93 7.83 -6.38
N ASN A 190 13.99 6.93 -6.65
CA ASN A 190 12.91 7.10 -7.62
C ASN A 190 11.55 7.22 -6.92
N LEU A 191 10.91 8.37 -7.02
CA LEU A 191 9.64 8.66 -6.34
C LEU A 191 8.57 9.09 -7.35
N VAL A 192 7.38 8.52 -7.21
CA VAL A 192 6.22 8.86 -8.03
C VAL A 192 5.10 9.36 -7.13
N PHE A 193 4.59 10.55 -7.42
CA PHE A 193 3.47 11.11 -6.69
C PHE A 193 2.16 10.95 -7.45
N GLU A 194 1.19 10.28 -6.86
CA GLU A 194 -0.16 10.17 -7.39
C GLU A 194 -1.14 10.94 -6.50
N GLY A 195 -1.89 11.86 -7.10
CA GLY A 195 -2.76 12.77 -6.36
C GLY A 195 -2.03 14.00 -5.80
N SER A 196 -2.43 14.45 -4.62
CA SER A 196 -2.05 15.75 -4.04
C SER A 196 -1.58 15.62 -2.60
N ASN A 197 -0.75 16.55 -2.15
CA ASN A 197 -0.28 16.66 -0.77
C ASN A 197 0.41 15.40 -0.21
N ASN A 198 1.01 14.59 -1.09
CA ASN A 198 1.90 13.52 -0.69
C ASN A 198 3.20 14.10 -0.09
N GLY A 199 3.80 13.39 0.84
CA GLY A 199 5.04 13.81 1.50
C GLY A 199 6.12 12.76 1.44
N VAL A 200 7.36 13.17 1.19
CA VAL A 200 8.53 12.32 1.39
C VAL A 200 9.53 13.04 2.28
N TRP A 201 9.90 12.42 3.39
CA TRP A 201 10.91 12.90 4.32
C TRP A 201 12.13 12.01 4.19
N ILE A 202 13.27 12.59 3.83
CA ILE A 202 14.53 11.87 3.71
C ILE A 202 15.38 12.32 4.89
N ASN A 203 15.56 11.44 5.87
CA ASN A 203 16.34 11.70 7.07
C ASN A 203 17.71 11.00 6.97
N THR A 204 18.47 11.39 5.95
CA THR A 204 19.84 10.95 5.69
C THR A 204 20.50 11.95 4.73
N THR A 205 21.83 12.09 4.83
CA THR A 205 22.63 12.93 3.93
C THR A 205 23.26 12.14 2.79
N ASN A 206 23.07 10.81 2.75
CA ASN A 206 23.64 9.96 1.71
C ASN A 206 22.96 10.16 0.34
N VAL A 207 21.67 10.54 0.34
CA VAL A 207 20.90 10.75 -0.88
C VAL A 207 21.31 12.06 -1.52
N THR A 208 21.80 11.99 -2.75
CA THR A 208 22.29 13.15 -3.52
C THR A 208 21.48 13.40 -4.78
N GLN A 209 20.77 12.39 -5.29
CA GLN A 209 19.90 12.51 -6.46
C GLN A 209 18.53 11.87 -6.20
N ILE A 210 17.49 12.57 -6.62
CA ILE A 210 16.10 12.14 -6.43
C ILE A 210 15.35 12.41 -7.73
N ASP A 211 14.91 11.35 -8.39
CA ASP A 211 14.05 11.46 -9.58
C ASP A 211 12.59 11.45 -9.14
N LEU A 212 11.87 12.51 -9.50
CA LEU A 212 10.48 12.74 -9.13
C LEU A 212 9.60 12.75 -10.37
N ALA A 213 8.60 11.88 -10.40
CA ALA A 213 7.52 11.93 -11.39
C ALA A 213 6.25 12.53 -10.78
N ASN A 214 5.48 13.24 -11.60
CA ASN A 214 4.23 13.91 -11.19
C ASN A 214 4.38 14.86 -9.97
N PHE A 215 5.54 15.50 -9.83
CA PHE A 215 5.79 16.43 -8.74
C PHE A 215 4.97 17.72 -8.91
N GLY A 216 4.07 18.01 -7.97
CA GLY A 216 3.14 19.13 -8.07
C GLY A 216 1.95 18.97 -7.13
N ASN A 217 0.90 19.76 -7.29
CA ASN A 217 -0.34 19.67 -6.50
C ASN A 217 -0.09 19.66 -4.97
N GLY A 218 0.91 20.41 -4.50
CA GLY A 218 1.26 20.47 -3.08
C GLY A 218 2.06 19.27 -2.55
N ASN A 219 2.43 18.31 -3.42
CA ASN A 219 3.39 17.26 -3.09
C ASN A 219 4.72 17.88 -2.66
N TYR A 220 5.41 17.24 -1.72
CA TYR A 220 6.66 17.77 -1.17
C TYR A 220 7.72 16.72 -0.92
N VAL A 221 8.97 17.16 -1.02
CA VAL A 221 10.15 16.43 -0.57
C VAL A 221 10.82 17.25 0.52
N ALA A 222 11.15 16.62 1.64
CA ALA A 222 11.89 17.21 2.74
C ALA A 222 13.23 16.48 2.90
N VAL A 223 14.32 17.24 2.97
CA VAL A 223 15.69 16.74 3.20
C VAL A 223 16.30 17.44 4.42
N PRO A 224 17.34 16.90 5.07
CA PRO A 224 17.89 17.51 6.29
C PRO A 224 18.50 18.88 5.99
N ASP A 225 18.29 19.86 6.88
CA ASP A 225 18.98 21.16 6.81
C ASP A 225 20.41 21.03 7.37
N ASP A 226 21.34 20.55 6.54
CA ASP A 226 22.77 20.57 6.84
C ASP A 226 23.44 21.83 6.28
N SER A 227 23.02 22.98 6.81
CA SER A 227 23.49 24.31 6.37
C SER A 227 23.07 24.66 4.94
N TYR A 228 21.77 24.55 4.65
CA TYR A 228 21.16 25.00 3.40
C TYR A 228 21.40 26.50 3.14
N ASP A 229 21.84 26.80 1.93
CA ASP A 229 22.15 28.16 1.46
C ASP A 229 21.08 28.66 0.47
N ARG A 230 20.92 27.96 -0.66
CA ARG A 230 20.06 28.40 -1.78
C ARG A 230 19.60 27.23 -2.65
N PHE A 231 18.69 27.51 -3.57
CA PHE A 231 18.34 26.58 -4.64
C PHE A 231 18.42 27.23 -6.02
N GLY A 232 18.49 26.40 -7.05
CA GLY A 232 18.30 26.79 -8.44
C GLY A 232 17.47 25.74 -9.18
N TYR A 233 16.92 26.11 -10.34
CA TYR A 233 16.25 25.19 -11.24
C TYR A 233 16.81 25.36 -12.65
N ILE A 234 17.41 24.30 -13.19
CA ILE A 234 18.06 24.31 -14.51
C ILE A 234 17.86 22.96 -15.18
N ALA A 235 17.53 22.98 -16.47
CA ALA A 235 17.44 21.77 -17.30
C ALA A 235 16.57 20.64 -16.69
N GLY A 236 15.51 20.99 -15.97
CA GLY A 236 14.58 20.05 -15.36
C GLY A 236 14.95 19.58 -13.95
N GLU A 237 16.02 20.13 -13.39
CA GLU A 237 16.54 19.76 -12.08
C GLU A 237 16.49 20.92 -11.10
N ILE A 238 15.91 20.69 -9.92
CA ILE A 238 16.07 21.57 -8.76
C ILE A 238 17.36 21.16 -8.04
N MET A 239 18.33 22.06 -7.97
CA MET A 239 19.56 21.86 -7.22
C MET A 239 19.46 22.59 -5.87
N LEU A 240 19.51 21.85 -4.78
CA LEU A 240 19.61 22.39 -3.42
C LEU A 240 21.08 22.47 -3.02
N PHE A 241 21.57 23.67 -2.73
CA PHE A 241 22.98 23.89 -2.37
C PHE A 241 23.13 23.97 -0.85
N PHE A 242 23.99 23.10 -0.32
CA PHE A 242 24.44 23.07 1.06
C PHE A 242 25.92 23.45 1.12
N LYS A 243 26.46 23.65 2.32
CA LYS A 243 27.84 24.16 2.51
C LYS A 243 28.91 23.35 1.77
N ASN A 244 28.78 22.03 1.70
CA ASN A 244 29.82 21.12 1.17
C ASN A 244 29.34 20.19 0.04
N TYR A 245 28.06 20.22 -0.30
CA TYR A 245 27.45 19.32 -1.28
C TYR A 245 26.15 19.92 -1.83
N TYR A 246 25.55 19.26 -2.79
CA TYR A 246 24.22 19.59 -3.29
C TYR A 246 23.36 18.33 -3.40
N ILE A 247 22.04 18.52 -3.35
CA ILE A 247 21.06 17.48 -3.65
C ILE A 247 20.33 17.92 -4.92
N THR A 248 20.21 17.02 -5.88
CA THR A 248 19.50 17.23 -7.14
C THR A 248 18.14 16.54 -7.09
N LEU A 249 17.07 17.28 -7.36
CA LEU A 249 15.73 16.76 -7.56
C LEU A 249 15.39 16.91 -9.04
N ASN A 250 15.43 15.83 -9.79
CA ASN A 250 15.02 15.82 -11.19
C ASN A 250 13.49 15.74 -11.25
N ILE A 251 12.85 16.83 -11.69
CA ILE A 251 11.38 16.93 -11.76
C ILE A 251 10.87 16.97 -13.21
N GLY A 252 11.78 17.06 -14.18
CA GLY A 252 11.50 17.30 -15.58
C GLY A 252 11.43 18.80 -15.91
N TYR A 253 11.24 19.12 -17.18
CA TYR A 253 11.28 20.47 -17.74
C TYR A 253 9.96 21.26 -17.54
N ASP A 254 9.97 22.51 -17.98
CA ASP A 254 8.80 23.41 -18.09
C ASP A 254 8.11 23.82 -16.77
N TYR A 255 8.66 23.44 -15.61
CA TYR A 255 8.24 24.02 -14.34
C TYR A 255 8.53 25.51 -14.26
N ASN A 256 7.59 26.28 -13.72
CA ASN A 256 7.80 27.70 -13.46
C ASN A 256 8.59 27.87 -12.16
N LEU A 257 9.79 28.44 -12.24
CA LEU A 257 10.63 28.71 -11.07
C LEU A 257 9.92 29.54 -9.99
N GLY A 258 9.04 30.47 -10.36
CA GLY A 258 8.30 31.30 -9.41
C GLY A 258 7.25 30.53 -8.58
N ASP A 259 6.87 29.33 -9.01
CA ASP A 259 5.91 28.46 -8.32
C ASP A 259 6.62 27.35 -7.50
N ILE A 260 7.95 27.19 -7.65
CA ILE A 260 8.77 26.32 -6.82
C ILE A 260 9.00 27.03 -5.48
N ASN A 261 8.50 26.43 -4.40
CA ASN A 261 8.66 26.95 -3.05
C ASN A 261 9.66 26.09 -2.29
N VAL A 262 10.77 26.71 -1.86
CA VAL A 262 11.74 26.09 -0.96
C VAL A 262 11.72 26.83 0.36
N THR A 263 11.30 26.13 1.42
CA THR A 263 11.24 26.65 2.78
C THR A 263 12.07 25.78 3.70
N LYS A 264 12.48 26.28 4.86
CA LYS A 264 13.14 25.46 5.86
C LYS A 264 12.66 25.75 7.26
N ASP A 265 12.76 24.76 8.13
CA ASP A 265 12.63 24.91 9.58
C ASP A 265 13.98 24.67 10.27
N SER A 266 13.98 24.39 11.57
CA SER A 266 15.20 24.13 12.35
C SER A 266 15.91 22.81 12.00
N SER A 267 15.31 21.95 11.19
CA SER A 267 15.77 20.57 10.96
C SER A 267 15.73 20.13 9.49
N MET A 268 14.80 20.66 8.69
CA MET A 268 14.54 20.19 7.33
C MET A 268 14.37 21.33 6.34
N VAL A 269 14.76 21.07 5.10
CA VAL A 269 14.46 21.88 3.91
C VAL A 269 13.35 21.19 3.14
N TYR A 270 12.27 21.91 2.85
CA TYR A 270 11.11 21.44 2.13
C TYR A 270 11.08 22.04 0.73
N VAL A 271 10.94 21.19 -0.28
CA VAL A 271 10.71 21.58 -1.67
C VAL A 271 9.28 21.24 -2.04
N ARG A 272 8.54 22.21 -2.54
CA ARG A 272 7.13 22.10 -2.94
C ARG A 272 6.88 22.75 -4.29
N TYR A 273 5.94 22.17 -5.03
CA TYR A 273 5.34 22.82 -6.19
C TYR A 273 3.81 22.80 -6.04
N ASN A 274 3.22 23.97 -5.82
CA ASN A 274 1.79 24.09 -5.44
C ASN A 274 0.83 24.05 -6.64
N LYS A 275 1.36 24.09 -7.87
CA LYS A 275 0.58 23.99 -9.11
C LYS A 275 0.56 22.56 -9.61
N ALA A 276 -0.35 22.27 -10.54
CA ALA A 276 -0.32 21.00 -11.26
C ALA A 276 1.00 20.86 -12.03
N PRO A 277 1.58 19.65 -12.12
CA PRO A 277 2.75 19.40 -12.94
C PRO A 277 2.52 19.89 -14.39
N PRO A 278 3.53 20.45 -15.05
CA PRO A 278 3.46 20.77 -16.47
C PRO A 278 3.03 19.56 -17.30
N ILE A 279 2.05 19.75 -18.21
CA ILE A 279 1.53 18.66 -19.07
C ILE A 279 2.62 18.13 -20.01
N ARG A 280 3.58 18.99 -20.38
CA ARG A 280 4.77 18.64 -21.15
C ARG A 280 5.97 18.90 -20.26
N GLY A 281 7.00 18.09 -20.38
CA GLY A 281 8.27 18.30 -19.70
C GLY A 281 8.40 17.62 -18.34
N ALA A 282 7.33 17.48 -17.56
CA ALA A 282 7.37 16.72 -16.32
C ALA A 282 7.79 15.26 -16.57
N ASN A 283 8.52 14.67 -15.62
CA ASN A 283 8.97 13.28 -15.74
C ASN A 283 7.80 12.31 -15.73
N ASP A 284 7.83 11.36 -16.66
CA ASP A 284 6.88 10.25 -16.72
C ASP A 284 7.11 9.28 -15.56
N PRO A 285 6.03 8.70 -15.00
CA PRO A 285 6.15 7.76 -13.90
C PRO A 285 6.75 6.41 -14.34
N TYR A 286 7.77 5.94 -13.62
CA TYR A 286 8.36 4.61 -13.81
C TYR A 286 7.51 3.47 -13.24
N CYS A 287 6.69 3.78 -12.23
CA CYS A 287 5.75 2.86 -11.59
C CYS A 287 4.48 3.60 -11.19
N SER A 288 3.43 2.87 -10.81
CA SER A 288 2.17 3.46 -10.37
C SER A 288 1.55 2.72 -9.19
N CYS A 289 0.77 3.44 -8.41
CA CYS A 289 -0.11 2.92 -7.38
C CYS A 289 -1.44 2.49 -8.01
N VAL A 290 -1.40 1.45 -8.83
CA VAL A 290 -2.61 0.81 -9.39
C VAL A 290 -2.86 -0.51 -8.68
N LEU A 291 -4.01 -0.60 -8.02
CA LEU A 291 -4.51 -1.85 -7.47
C LEU A 291 -4.97 -2.75 -8.61
N HIS A 292 -4.05 -3.54 -9.15
CA HIS A 292 -4.38 -4.66 -10.00
C HIS A 292 -4.71 -5.88 -9.13
N THR A 293 -5.86 -5.87 -8.46
CA THR A 293 -6.49 -7.14 -8.08
C THR A 293 -6.99 -7.73 -9.39
N LYS A 294 -6.45 -8.87 -9.81
CA LYS A 294 -6.91 -9.60 -11.00
C LYS A 294 -8.45 -9.61 -11.02
N GLU A 295 -9.07 -9.13 -12.10
CA GLU A 295 -10.52 -9.24 -12.31
C GLU A 295 -10.90 -10.72 -12.19
N GLY A 296 -11.74 -11.05 -11.22
CA GLY A 296 -12.08 -12.45 -10.90
C GLY A 296 -11.95 -12.83 -9.43
N ILE A 297 -12.45 -11.99 -8.52
CA ILE A 297 -13.11 -12.49 -7.31
C ILE A 297 -14.58 -12.05 -7.42
N GLU A 298 -15.24 -12.41 -8.53
CA GLU A 298 -16.67 -12.66 -8.42
C GLU A 298 -16.80 -13.87 -7.49
N GLY A 299 -17.68 -13.74 -6.49
CA GLY A 299 -17.87 -14.76 -5.49
C GLY A 299 -17.99 -16.13 -6.12
N VAL A 300 -17.50 -17.14 -5.41
CA VAL A 300 -18.09 -18.48 -5.53
C VAL A 300 -19.59 -18.24 -5.49
N ALA A 301 -20.25 -18.33 -6.64
CA ALA A 301 -21.68 -18.22 -6.73
C ALA A 301 -22.22 -19.26 -5.76
N THR A 302 -22.85 -18.82 -4.67
CA THR A 302 -23.96 -19.57 -4.14
C THR A 302 -24.88 -19.80 -5.33
N GLU A 303 -24.94 -21.03 -5.83
CA GLU A 303 -26.07 -21.51 -6.60
C GLU A 303 -27.31 -21.22 -5.76
N SER A 304 -27.90 -20.04 -5.94
CA SER A 304 -29.32 -19.87 -5.73
C SER A 304 -29.95 -20.75 -6.79
N ILE A 305 -30.36 -21.94 -6.36
CA ILE A 305 -31.31 -22.76 -7.10
C ILE A 305 -32.57 -21.90 -7.22
N GLU A 306 -32.67 -21.14 -8.32
CA GLU A 306 -33.94 -20.63 -8.79
C GLU A 306 -34.78 -21.85 -9.13
N LYS A 307 -35.76 -22.09 -8.27
CA LYS A 307 -36.79 -23.08 -8.49
C LYS A 307 -37.67 -22.53 -9.60
N GLU A 308 -37.58 -23.13 -10.78
CA GLU A 308 -38.60 -22.99 -11.81
C GLU A 308 -39.98 -23.24 -11.19
N THR A 309 -40.83 -22.23 -11.24
CA THR A 309 -42.29 -22.42 -11.29
C THR A 309 -42.80 -21.57 -12.44
N SER A 310 -43.11 -22.27 -13.52
CA SER A 310 -43.90 -21.82 -14.65
C SER A 310 -45.35 -21.51 -14.23
N GLU A 311 -46.02 -20.74 -15.10
CA GLU A 311 -47.47 -20.43 -15.18
C GLU A 311 -47.90 -19.15 -14.42
N VAL A 312 -48.69 -18.22 -14.98
CA VAL A 312 -49.39 -18.03 -16.27
C VAL A 312 -49.72 -16.52 -16.38
N GLU A 313 -49.80 -16.00 -17.61
CA GLU A 313 -50.32 -14.66 -17.94
C GLU A 313 -51.79 -14.49 -17.50
N GLU A 314 -52.15 -13.35 -16.91
CA GLU A 314 -53.40 -12.66 -17.28
C GLU A 314 -53.42 -11.18 -16.86
N SER A 315 -54.32 -10.46 -17.50
CA SER A 315 -54.29 -9.08 -17.96
C SER A 315 -54.65 -7.97 -16.95
N ALA A 316 -54.07 -6.80 -17.23
CA ALA A 316 -54.60 -5.43 -17.18
C ALA A 316 -55.70 -5.06 -16.16
N PHE A 317 -55.46 -3.99 -15.40
CA PHE A 317 -56.34 -2.81 -15.39
C PHE A 317 -55.55 -1.56 -14.97
N ALA A 318 -55.94 -0.44 -15.58
CA ALA A 318 -55.35 0.89 -15.49
C ALA A 318 -55.96 1.74 -14.36
N GLU A 319 -55.44 2.97 -14.29
CA GLU A 319 -55.91 4.18 -13.58
C GLU A 319 -55.24 4.47 -12.22
N THR A 320 -54.97 5.72 -11.80
CA THR A 320 -54.56 7.02 -12.39
C THR A 320 -54.24 7.89 -11.15
N ASP A 321 -53.36 8.90 -11.31
CA ASP A 321 -53.23 10.10 -10.47
C ASP A 321 -52.74 9.90 -9.00
N ASP A 322 -51.96 10.78 -8.39
CA ASP A 322 -51.74 12.20 -8.59
C ASP A 322 -50.40 12.64 -7.94
N SER A 323 -49.94 13.81 -8.38
CA SER A 323 -49.00 14.80 -7.79
C SER A 323 -48.68 14.75 -6.27
N ASP A 324 -47.54 15.24 -5.76
CA ASP A 324 -47.02 16.61 -5.96
C ASP A 324 -45.57 16.81 -5.42
N ASP A 325 -44.99 17.91 -5.88
CA ASP A 325 -43.70 18.55 -5.56
C ASP A 325 -43.28 18.63 -4.07
N THR A 326 -41.97 18.77 -3.79
CA THR A 326 -41.35 20.02 -3.27
C THR A 326 -39.83 19.89 -3.06
N SER A 327 -39.13 20.90 -3.55
CA SER A 327 -37.69 21.18 -3.55
C SER A 327 -37.06 21.59 -2.20
N SER A 328 -35.76 21.27 -2.08
CA SER A 328 -34.64 22.04 -1.52
C SER A 328 -34.77 22.80 -0.18
N THR A 329 -33.83 22.56 0.76
CA THR A 329 -32.82 23.57 1.16
C THR A 329 -31.73 23.04 2.11
N ASN A 330 -30.49 23.34 1.72
CA ASN A 330 -29.32 23.81 2.46
C ASN A 330 -28.80 23.13 3.75
N VAL A 331 -27.54 22.73 3.59
CA VAL A 331 -26.54 22.25 4.55
C VAL A 331 -25.90 23.43 5.29
N SER A 332 -25.72 23.30 6.61
CA SER A 332 -24.83 24.14 7.42
C SER A 332 -23.86 23.23 8.18
N SER A 333 -22.59 23.27 7.78
CA SER A 333 -21.47 22.55 8.36
C SER A 333 -20.89 23.29 9.58
N GLY A 334 -20.99 22.68 10.76
CA GLY A 334 -20.24 23.07 11.95
C GLY A 334 -18.95 22.25 12.05
N VAL A 335 -17.81 22.93 12.02
CA VAL A 335 -16.47 22.36 12.18
C VAL A 335 -16.23 22.04 13.66
N PHE A 336 -16.09 20.76 14.01
CA PHE A 336 -15.47 20.33 15.25
C PHE A 336 -14.08 19.76 14.94
N MET A 337 -13.05 20.44 15.42
CA MET A 337 -11.65 20.05 15.35
C MET A 337 -11.33 19.23 16.62
N PRO A 338 -10.84 17.98 16.55
CA PRO A 338 -10.48 17.25 17.76
C PRO A 338 -9.05 17.59 18.20
N ILE A 339 -8.94 18.00 19.47
CA ILE A 339 -7.74 18.36 20.25
C ILE A 339 -6.92 17.09 20.62
N TYR A 340 -6.66 16.21 19.65
CA TYR A 340 -5.95 14.94 19.90
C TYR A 340 -4.45 14.95 19.55
N ALA A 341 -3.97 15.96 18.81
CA ALA A 341 -2.57 16.03 18.38
C ALA A 341 -1.60 16.62 19.43
N LEU A 342 -2.10 17.27 20.49
CA LEU A 342 -1.23 17.90 21.50
C LEU A 342 -0.83 16.97 22.66
N LEU A 343 -1.57 15.88 22.91
CA LEU A 343 -1.28 14.98 24.03
C LEU A 343 -0.18 13.95 23.75
N GLN A 344 0.08 13.57 22.49
CA GLN A 344 1.12 12.58 22.18
C GLN A 344 2.54 13.16 22.22
N SER A 345 2.71 14.48 22.04
CA SER A 345 4.04 15.11 22.12
C SER A 345 4.57 15.23 23.56
N LEU A 346 3.68 15.22 24.58
CA LEU A 346 4.08 15.35 25.98
C LEU A 346 4.54 14.02 26.60
N ILE A 347 4.10 12.89 26.05
CA ILE A 347 4.45 11.55 26.56
C ILE A 347 5.86 11.13 26.12
N LEU A 348 6.33 11.59 24.96
CA LEU A 348 7.70 11.33 24.48
C LEU A 348 8.77 12.14 25.24
N LEU A 349 8.42 13.27 25.87
CA LEU A 349 9.37 14.09 26.63
C LEU A 349 9.64 13.54 28.06
N LEU A 350 8.77 12.66 28.59
CA LEU A 350 8.89 12.08 29.93
C LEU A 350 9.64 10.74 29.96
N ILE A 351 10.00 10.18 28.80
CA ILE A 351 10.77 8.93 28.70
C ILE A 351 12.28 9.21 28.56
N TYR A 352 12.68 10.49 28.40
CA TYR A 352 14.07 10.89 28.16
C TYR A 352 14.66 11.84 29.23
N ILE A 353 14.09 11.87 30.44
CA ILE A 353 14.70 12.49 31.63
C ILE A 353 15.05 11.41 32.66
#